data_AF-A0A382HY67-F1
#
_entry.id   AF-A0A382HY67-F1
#
_cell.length_a   1.000
_cell.length_b   1.000
_cell.length_c   1.000
_cell.angle_alpha   90.00
_cell.angle_beta   90.00
_cell.angle_gamma   90.00
#
_symmetry.space_group_name_H-M   'P 1'
#
loop_
_entity.id
_entity.type
_entity.pdbx_description
1 polymer ?
#
loop_
_entity_poly.entity_id
_entity_poly.type
_entity_poly.pdbx_seq_one_letter_code
_entity_poly.pdbx_strand_id
1 'polypeptide(L)'
;GLPPVSGTIPITYNLHESLPAAWTGYFATAMQNLIALLPLNTTNFSTLTVYSWNDNITEPYNNVSGGAYIGGSSQTDKWMVLEIPNAEFEHNHLHQYSVIAHEYFHLHQLSVNSSMSTQAFSIKWLMEGAAAAFESVYTDQYYTPSDQTYFDAQTSVNFLVDGDPAVLESYSSSDVDQNYSSSVFLVLALVKELMKAGYSEADAFKRVLTTFPTQNPTDSNWKSVFESQFGFSVDDFYNVVKTSSDYRQLPVTAGVDVNKVRPNRSLTVQSIFD
;
A
#
# COMPACT_ATOMS: atom_id res chain seq x y z
N GLY A 1 -2.54 24.49 6.96
CA GLY A 1 -3.90 24.38 6.39
C GLY A 1 -3.97 23.18 5.46
N LEU A 2 -5.15 22.65 5.20
CA LEU A 2 -5.32 21.50 4.29
C LEU A 2 -4.99 21.91 2.84
N PRO A 3 -4.26 21.08 2.08
CA PRO A 3 -3.88 21.41 0.70
C PRO A 3 -5.09 21.29 -0.25
N PRO A 4 -5.48 22.35 -0.99
CA PRO A 4 -6.74 22.34 -1.74
C PRO A 4 -6.70 21.54 -3.06
N VAL A 5 -5.51 21.14 -3.53
CA VAL A 5 -5.31 20.46 -4.82
C VAL A 5 -4.21 19.41 -4.66
N SER A 6 -4.44 18.21 -5.19
CA SER A 6 -3.41 17.18 -5.39
C SER A 6 -2.97 17.16 -6.85
N GLY A 7 -1.81 17.73 -7.16
CA GLY A 7 -1.37 17.92 -8.55
C GLY A 7 -2.37 18.77 -9.33
N THR A 8 -3.22 18.13 -10.14
CA THR A 8 -4.29 18.78 -10.94
C THR A 8 -5.71 18.47 -10.45
N ILE A 9 -5.87 17.64 -9.41
CA ILE A 9 -7.17 17.19 -8.90
C ILE A 9 -7.60 18.04 -7.69
N PRO A 10 -8.76 18.72 -7.73
CA PRO A 10 -9.32 19.41 -6.56
C PRO A 10 -9.69 18.43 -5.44
N ILE A 11 -9.42 18.82 -4.19
CA ILE A 11 -9.74 18.01 -3.00
C ILE A 11 -10.76 18.73 -2.12
N THR A 12 -11.86 18.04 -1.82
CA THR A 12 -12.82 18.44 -0.78
C THR A 12 -12.55 17.64 0.49
N TYR A 13 -12.48 18.31 1.64
CA TYR A 13 -12.24 17.65 2.93
C TYR A 13 -13.47 17.73 3.83
N ASN A 14 -14.01 16.58 4.18
CA ASN A 14 -15.03 16.38 5.19
C ASN A 14 -14.39 15.69 6.39
N LEU A 15 -13.68 16.46 7.23
CA LEU A 15 -13.12 15.98 8.49
C LEU A 15 -14.10 16.31 9.61
N HIS A 16 -14.65 15.28 10.26
CA HIS A 16 -15.62 15.45 11.34
C HIS A 16 -14.96 15.99 12.61
N GLU A 17 -15.72 16.74 13.43
CA GLU A 17 -15.22 17.34 14.67
C GLU A 17 -14.89 16.33 15.79
N SER A 18 -15.24 15.05 15.61
CA SER A 18 -14.87 13.96 16.53
C SER A 18 -13.39 13.60 16.46
N LEU A 19 -12.67 14.07 15.45
CA LEU A 19 -11.23 13.83 15.30
C LEU A 19 -10.42 14.77 16.22
N PRO A 20 -9.40 14.26 16.95
CA PRO A 20 -8.53 15.11 17.76
C PRO A 20 -7.81 16.17 16.93
N ALA A 21 -7.70 17.39 17.47
CA ALA A 21 -7.01 18.50 16.79
C ALA A 21 -5.53 18.19 16.46
N ALA A 22 -4.87 17.38 17.30
CA ALA A 22 -3.51 16.91 17.01
C ALA A 22 -3.49 16.02 15.76
N TRP A 23 -4.41 15.07 15.65
CA TRP A 23 -4.52 14.18 14.50
C TRP A 23 -4.84 14.96 13.22
N THR A 24 -5.75 15.94 13.24
CA THR A 24 -6.04 16.74 12.04
C THR A 24 -4.83 17.58 11.58
N GLY A 25 -3.97 18.00 12.51
CA GLY A 25 -2.68 18.60 12.20
C GLY A 25 -1.70 17.63 11.51
N TYR A 26 -1.62 16.39 11.99
CA TYR A 26 -0.84 15.33 11.35
C TYR A 26 -1.38 14.97 9.97
N PHE A 27 -2.70 14.79 9.84
CA PHE A 27 -3.37 14.54 8.58
C PHE A 27 -3.04 15.63 7.55
N ALA A 28 -3.13 16.90 7.93
CA ALA A 28 -2.78 18.01 7.03
C ALA A 28 -1.33 17.93 6.53
N THR A 29 -0.40 17.57 7.42
CA THR A 29 1.02 17.42 7.08
C THR A 29 1.25 16.21 6.17
N ALA A 30 0.61 15.08 6.48
CA ALA A 30 0.70 13.87 5.67
C ALA A 30 0.18 14.11 4.26
N MET A 31 -1.00 14.72 4.12
CA MET A 31 -1.56 15.05 2.82
C MET A 31 -0.66 16.00 2.02
N GLN A 32 -0.03 17.00 2.66
CA GLN A 32 0.93 17.88 1.98
C GLN A 32 2.13 17.11 1.44
N ASN A 33 2.73 16.23 2.26
CA ASN A 33 3.87 15.41 1.85
C ASN A 33 3.50 14.46 0.72
N LEU A 34 2.37 13.76 0.85
CA LEU A 34 1.88 12.79 -0.13
C LEU A 34 1.54 13.47 -1.47
N ILE A 35 0.93 14.66 -1.45
CA ILE A 35 0.64 15.44 -2.67
C ILE A 35 1.92 15.90 -3.38
N ALA A 36 2.92 16.33 -2.62
CA ALA A 36 4.19 16.74 -3.19
C ALA A 36 4.96 15.55 -3.80
N LEU A 37 4.92 14.40 -3.12
CA LEU A 37 5.63 13.18 -3.50
C LEU A 37 4.95 12.45 -4.68
N LEU A 38 3.63 12.30 -4.62
CA LEU A 38 2.82 11.46 -5.51
C LEU A 38 1.65 12.26 -6.10
N PRO A 39 1.91 13.30 -6.92
CA PRO A 39 0.85 14.10 -7.52
C PRO A 39 -0.11 13.23 -8.33
N LEU A 40 -1.41 13.47 -8.16
CA LEU A 40 -2.45 12.70 -8.85
C LEU A 40 -2.74 13.29 -10.26
N ASN A 41 -2.89 12.39 -11.23
CA ASN A 41 -3.23 12.74 -12.61
C ASN A 41 -4.75 12.72 -12.85
N THR A 42 -5.29 13.74 -13.51
CA THR A 42 -6.71 13.87 -13.89
C THR A 42 -7.20 12.89 -14.97
N THR A 43 -6.34 12.02 -15.50
CA THR A 43 -6.68 11.13 -16.62
C THR A 43 -7.79 10.14 -16.27
N ASN A 44 -7.77 9.58 -15.06
CA ASN A 44 -8.67 8.48 -14.67
C ASN A 44 -9.81 8.93 -13.74
N PHE A 45 -9.63 10.04 -13.02
CA PHE A 45 -10.65 10.69 -12.20
C PHE A 45 -10.32 12.17 -12.04
N SER A 46 -11.32 12.99 -11.75
CA SER A 46 -11.21 14.46 -11.78
C SER A 46 -11.52 15.13 -10.45
N THR A 47 -12.15 14.44 -9.51
CA THR A 47 -12.47 14.98 -8.18
C THR A 47 -12.15 13.96 -7.09
N LEU A 48 -11.70 14.49 -5.95
CA LEU A 48 -11.48 13.71 -4.73
C LEU A 48 -12.23 14.35 -3.57
N THR A 49 -13.00 13.54 -2.85
CA THR A 49 -13.55 13.92 -1.54
C THR A 49 -12.99 13.02 -0.45
N VAL A 50 -12.40 13.61 0.59
CA VAL A 50 -11.91 12.88 1.76
C VAL A 50 -12.96 12.95 2.86
N TYR A 51 -13.34 11.80 3.41
CA TYR A 51 -14.20 11.69 4.58
C TYR A 51 -13.39 11.09 5.72
N SER A 52 -13.44 11.68 6.91
CA SER A 52 -12.81 11.10 8.09
C SER A 52 -13.53 11.44 9.39
N TRP A 53 -13.61 10.46 10.28
CA TRP A 53 -14.23 10.60 11.60
C TRP A 53 -13.64 9.56 12.57
N ASN A 54 -13.85 9.77 13.86
CA ASN A 54 -13.56 8.80 14.92
C ASN A 54 -14.73 7.80 15.06
N ASP A 55 -14.46 6.50 15.17
CA ASP A 55 -15.50 5.45 15.30
C ASP A 55 -16.29 5.47 16.63
N ASN A 56 -15.92 6.33 17.59
CA ASN A 56 -16.65 6.51 18.85
C ASN A 56 -17.97 7.27 18.71
N ILE A 57 -18.32 7.73 17.52
CA ILE A 57 -19.61 8.34 17.19
C ILE A 57 -20.37 7.49 16.18
N THR A 58 -21.68 7.76 16.07
CA THR A 58 -22.46 7.24 14.94
C THR A 58 -21.93 7.82 13.63
N GLU A 59 -21.92 6.98 12.58
CA GLU A 59 -21.52 7.35 11.23
C GLU A 59 -22.12 8.71 10.78
N PRO A 60 -21.28 9.74 10.58
CA PRO A 60 -21.76 11.11 10.38
C PRO A 60 -22.14 11.43 8.93
N TYR A 61 -21.83 10.55 7.97
CA TYR A 61 -21.99 10.80 6.54
C TYR A 61 -22.92 9.76 5.91
N ASN A 62 -23.98 10.22 5.25
CA ASN A 62 -25.02 9.33 4.70
C ASN A 62 -24.62 8.57 3.42
N ASN A 63 -23.52 8.96 2.78
CA ASN A 63 -23.12 8.48 1.46
C ASN A 63 -21.88 7.57 1.48
N VAL A 64 -21.29 7.35 2.64
CA VAL A 64 -20.18 6.42 2.87
C VAL A 64 -20.56 5.46 4.00
N SER A 65 -19.79 4.39 4.15
CA SER A 65 -19.87 3.46 5.29
C SER A 65 -18.59 3.55 6.11
N GLY A 66 -18.62 3.11 7.37
CA GLY A 66 -17.44 2.92 8.21
C GLY A 66 -16.32 2.07 7.57
N GLY A 67 -15.10 2.32 8.01
CA GLY A 67 -13.86 1.70 7.53
C GLY A 67 -12.87 2.64 6.84
N ALA A 68 -11.84 2.05 6.23
CA ALA A 68 -10.84 2.72 5.41
C ALA A 68 -10.83 2.11 4.01
N TYR A 69 -11.07 2.94 2.97
CA TYR A 69 -11.13 2.49 1.58
C TYR A 69 -11.16 3.66 0.57
N ILE A 70 -10.87 3.32 -0.69
CA ILE A 70 -11.19 4.17 -1.85
C ILE A 70 -12.52 3.77 -2.48
N GLY A 71 -13.45 4.72 -2.52
CA GLY A 71 -14.78 4.58 -3.14
C GLY A 71 -15.06 5.64 -4.19
N GLY A 72 -16.32 5.84 -4.52
CA GLY A 72 -16.74 6.91 -5.42
C GLY A 72 -18.19 6.80 -5.86
N SER A 73 -18.79 7.93 -6.25
CA SER A 73 -20.12 7.96 -6.86
C SER A 73 -20.10 7.61 -8.36
N SER A 74 -18.92 7.67 -8.99
CA SER A 74 -18.72 7.41 -10.41
C SER A 74 -17.27 7.05 -10.73
N GLN A 75 -16.97 6.80 -12.01
CA GLN A 75 -15.59 6.61 -12.45
C GLN A 75 -14.73 7.86 -12.19
N THR A 76 -15.30 9.06 -12.38
CA THR A 76 -14.57 10.33 -12.33
C THR A 76 -14.57 11.00 -10.96
N ASP A 77 -15.45 10.57 -10.05
CA ASP A 77 -15.54 11.08 -8.67
C ASP A 77 -15.10 10.01 -7.68
N LYS A 78 -14.02 10.28 -6.96
CA LYS A 78 -13.42 9.36 -6.00
C LYS A 78 -13.55 9.86 -4.57
N TRP A 79 -13.72 8.90 -3.66
CA TRP A 79 -13.77 9.16 -2.22
C TRP A 79 -12.61 8.44 -1.55
N MET A 80 -11.96 9.11 -0.61
CA MET A 80 -11.05 8.50 0.34
C MET A 80 -11.74 8.52 1.70
N VAL A 81 -12.06 7.35 2.23
CA VAL A 81 -12.78 7.20 3.50
C VAL A 81 -11.80 6.73 4.55
N LEU A 82 -11.81 7.40 5.71
CA LEU A 82 -10.89 7.18 6.82
C LEU A 82 -11.65 7.25 8.15
N GLU A 83 -12.38 6.20 8.50
CA GLU A 83 -12.84 6.00 9.87
C GLU A 83 -11.67 5.53 10.74
N ILE A 84 -11.32 6.32 11.76
CA ILE A 84 -10.20 6.02 12.65
C ILE A 84 -10.74 5.39 13.95
N PRO A 85 -10.31 4.17 14.30
CA PRO A 85 -10.74 3.55 15.54
C PRO A 85 -10.31 4.34 16.77
N ASN A 86 -11.23 4.57 17.71
CA ASN A 86 -10.99 5.36 18.91
C ASN A 86 -9.86 4.79 19.76
N ALA A 87 -9.73 3.46 19.79
CA ALA A 87 -8.65 2.76 20.47
C ALA A 87 -7.26 3.19 19.96
N GLU A 88 -7.13 3.63 18.71
CA GLU A 88 -5.87 4.11 18.15
C GLU A 88 -5.46 5.47 18.72
N PHE A 89 -6.43 6.33 19.05
CA PHE A 89 -6.16 7.56 19.79
C PHE A 89 -5.83 7.27 21.25
N GLU A 90 -6.54 6.33 21.89
CA GLU A 90 -6.33 5.97 23.30
C GLU A 90 -4.99 5.28 23.56
N HIS A 91 -4.51 4.51 22.58
CA HIS A 91 -3.28 3.72 22.70
C HIS A 91 -2.15 4.22 21.79
N ASN A 92 -2.35 5.34 21.10
CA ASN A 92 -1.39 5.94 20.17
C ASN A 92 -0.86 4.93 19.14
N HIS A 93 -1.77 4.11 18.57
CA HIS A 93 -1.41 3.16 17.53
C HIS A 93 -0.99 3.91 16.26
N LEU A 94 0.10 3.46 15.61
CA LEU A 94 0.64 4.08 14.40
C LEU A 94 -0.28 3.95 13.18
N HIS A 95 -1.22 3.00 13.19
CA HIS A 95 -2.17 2.79 12.09
C HIS A 95 -2.99 4.05 11.76
N GLN A 96 -3.31 4.88 12.76
CA GLN A 96 -4.01 6.16 12.56
C GLN A 96 -3.28 7.12 11.60
N TYR A 97 -1.97 6.92 11.41
CA TYR A 97 -1.15 7.66 10.47
C TYR A 97 -0.89 6.88 9.18
N SER A 98 -0.64 5.57 9.28
CA SER A 98 -0.31 4.73 8.11
C SER A 98 -1.47 4.65 7.12
N VAL A 99 -2.71 4.55 7.62
CA VAL A 99 -3.92 4.42 6.80
C VAL A 99 -4.11 5.59 5.84
N ILE A 100 -3.64 6.80 6.21
CA ILE A 100 -3.65 7.98 5.34
C ILE A 100 -2.75 7.75 4.12
N ALA A 101 -1.55 7.20 4.34
CA ALA A 101 -0.60 6.91 3.29
C ALA A 101 -1.05 5.73 2.42
N HIS A 102 -1.63 4.69 3.03
CA HIS A 102 -2.17 3.52 2.33
C HIS A 102 -3.26 3.91 1.33
N GLU A 103 -4.32 4.57 1.81
CA GLU A 103 -5.44 4.96 0.96
C GLU A 103 -5.03 6.02 -0.08
N TYR A 104 -4.12 6.93 0.27
CA TYR A 104 -3.60 7.89 -0.70
C TYR A 104 -2.79 7.19 -1.81
N PHE A 105 -2.03 6.15 -1.47
CA PHE A 105 -1.28 5.39 -2.47
C PHE A 105 -2.20 4.65 -3.43
N HIS A 106 -3.34 4.14 -2.96
CA HIS A 106 -4.39 3.61 -3.84
C HIS A 106 -4.87 4.68 -4.83
N LEU A 107 -5.12 5.93 -4.40
CA LEU A 107 -5.43 7.02 -5.33
C LEU A 107 -4.33 7.25 -6.36
N HIS A 108 -3.05 7.18 -5.95
CA HIS A 108 -1.92 7.28 -6.87
C HIS A 108 -1.94 6.15 -7.90
N GLN A 109 -2.07 4.89 -7.46
CA GLN A 109 -2.21 3.71 -8.33
C GLN A 109 -3.35 3.88 -9.33
N LEU A 110 -4.54 4.29 -8.89
CA LEU A 110 -5.68 4.55 -9.77
C LEU A 110 -5.41 5.72 -10.74
N SER A 111 -4.59 6.69 -10.38
CA SER A 111 -4.29 7.85 -11.24
C SER A 111 -3.30 7.52 -12.36
N VAL A 112 -2.40 6.54 -12.15
CA VAL A 112 -1.37 6.15 -13.14
C VAL A 112 -1.72 4.88 -13.91
N ASN A 113 -2.64 4.07 -13.40
CA ASN A 113 -3.09 2.82 -14.01
C ASN A 113 -4.61 2.89 -14.28
N SER A 114 -4.98 3.06 -15.55
CA SER A 114 -6.40 3.11 -15.94
C SER A 114 -7.11 1.79 -15.68
N SER A 115 -6.43 0.65 -15.84
CA SER A 115 -7.00 -0.68 -15.62
C SER A 115 -7.37 -0.89 -14.15
N MET A 116 -6.57 -0.41 -13.20
CA MET A 116 -6.94 -0.38 -11.78
C MET A 116 -8.16 0.54 -11.58
N SER A 117 -8.17 1.71 -12.21
CA SER A 117 -9.28 2.66 -12.09
C SER A 117 -10.61 2.09 -12.58
N THR A 118 -10.60 1.30 -13.65
CA THR A 118 -11.79 0.65 -14.22
C THR A 118 -12.03 -0.77 -13.69
N GLN A 119 -11.29 -1.21 -12.67
CA GLN A 119 -11.37 -2.55 -12.08
C GLN A 119 -11.07 -3.70 -13.08
N ALA A 120 -10.31 -3.42 -14.13
CA ALA A 120 -9.78 -4.41 -15.07
C ALA A 120 -8.44 -5.02 -14.62
N PHE A 121 -7.89 -4.55 -13.50
CA PHE A 121 -6.74 -5.11 -12.81
C PHE A 121 -7.06 -5.20 -11.31
N SER A 122 -6.94 -6.39 -10.74
CA SER A 122 -7.36 -6.71 -9.37
C SER A 122 -6.45 -7.73 -8.68
N ILE A 123 -5.17 -7.80 -9.07
CA ILE A 123 -4.20 -8.71 -8.44
C ILE A 123 -3.81 -8.18 -7.06
N LYS A 124 -4.41 -8.78 -6.02
CA LYS A 124 -4.40 -8.27 -4.64
C LYS A 124 -3.01 -7.95 -4.12
N TRP A 125 -2.05 -8.88 -4.18
CA TRP A 125 -0.72 -8.62 -3.61
C TRP A 125 0.06 -7.50 -4.32
N LEU A 126 -0.19 -7.27 -5.61
CA LEU A 126 0.39 -6.15 -6.37
C LEU A 126 -0.31 -4.82 -6.10
N MET A 127 -1.55 -4.85 -5.57
CA MET A 127 -2.31 -3.67 -5.19
C MET A 127 -2.17 -3.37 -3.70
N GLU A 128 -2.76 -4.20 -2.85
CA GLU A 128 -2.75 -4.04 -1.39
C GLU A 128 -1.37 -4.25 -0.78
N GLY A 129 -0.62 -5.25 -1.27
CA GLY A 129 0.75 -5.48 -0.79
C GLY A 129 1.67 -4.31 -1.14
N ALA A 130 1.47 -3.67 -2.30
CA ALA A 130 2.21 -2.49 -2.70
C ALA A 130 1.84 -1.27 -1.86
N ALA A 131 0.54 -1.04 -1.62
CA ALA A 131 0.06 0.02 -0.74
C ALA A 131 0.55 -0.15 0.71
N ALA A 132 0.49 -1.37 1.24
CA ALA A 132 0.95 -1.70 2.59
C ALA A 132 2.50 -1.64 2.73
N ALA A 133 3.24 -1.96 1.66
CA ALA A 133 4.69 -1.75 1.64
C ALA A 133 5.03 -0.24 1.61
N PHE A 134 4.31 0.54 0.80
CA PHE A 134 4.45 2.00 0.75
C PHE A 134 4.12 2.66 2.08
N GLU A 135 2.97 2.35 2.69
CA GLU A 135 2.57 2.93 3.97
C GLU A 135 3.62 2.61 5.05
N SER A 136 4.25 1.44 4.99
CA SER A 136 5.26 1.01 5.96
C SER A 136 6.54 1.84 5.85
N VAL A 137 7.05 2.06 4.63
CA VAL A 137 8.21 2.94 4.41
C VAL A 137 7.88 4.38 4.80
N TYR A 138 6.70 4.87 4.42
CA TYR A 138 6.25 6.22 4.77
C TYR A 138 6.14 6.41 6.28
N THR A 139 5.51 5.44 6.98
CA THR A 139 5.33 5.49 8.43
C THR A 139 6.66 5.40 9.16
N ASP A 140 7.57 4.54 8.70
CA ASP A 140 8.92 4.43 9.23
C ASP A 140 9.73 5.70 9.13
N GLN A 141 9.58 6.43 8.03
CA GLN A 141 10.29 7.67 7.83
C GLN A 141 9.78 8.82 8.71
N TYR A 142 8.47 8.93 8.94
CA TYR A 142 7.88 10.13 9.54
C TYR A 142 7.33 9.94 10.97
N TYR A 143 6.96 8.73 11.38
CA TYR A 143 6.19 8.51 12.60
C TYR A 143 6.74 7.41 13.49
N THR A 144 7.46 6.42 12.94
CA THR A 144 8.04 5.35 13.74
C THR A 144 9.28 5.84 14.50
N PRO A 145 9.42 5.49 15.80
CA PRO A 145 10.66 5.70 16.55
C PRO A 145 11.89 5.10 15.84
N SER A 146 13.06 5.72 16.04
CA SER A 146 14.29 5.32 15.34
C SER A 146 14.74 3.87 15.62
N ASP A 147 14.33 3.30 16.76
CA ASP A 147 14.64 1.95 17.22
C ASP A 147 13.57 0.90 16.90
N GLN A 148 12.50 1.26 16.18
CA GLN A 148 11.38 0.38 15.83
C GLN A 148 11.12 0.41 14.32
N THR A 149 10.35 -0.55 13.78
CA THR A 149 9.87 -0.52 12.39
C THR A 149 8.40 -0.85 12.29
N TYR A 150 7.66 -0.13 11.45
CA TYR A 150 6.25 -0.41 11.15
C TYR A 150 6.07 -1.74 10.43
N PHE A 151 7.11 -2.25 9.77
CA PHE A 151 7.10 -3.61 9.21
C PHE A 151 6.93 -4.70 10.28
N ASP A 152 7.10 -4.40 11.58
CA ASP A 152 6.76 -5.35 12.66
C ASP A 152 5.26 -5.65 12.72
N ALA A 153 4.40 -4.75 12.23
CA ALA A 153 2.96 -4.97 12.07
C ALA A 153 2.64 -5.96 10.93
N GLN A 154 3.62 -6.26 10.07
CA GLN A 154 3.48 -7.07 8.85
C GLN A 154 4.13 -8.46 8.98
N THR A 155 4.23 -8.98 10.20
CA THR A 155 4.97 -10.22 10.50
C THR A 155 4.13 -11.49 10.44
N SER A 156 2.80 -11.37 10.39
CA SER A 156 1.85 -12.49 10.36
C SER A 156 1.76 -13.14 8.98
N VAL A 157 2.87 -13.71 8.50
CA VAL A 157 2.96 -14.36 7.19
C VAL A 157 2.68 -15.85 7.31
N ASN A 158 1.40 -16.20 7.50
CA ASN A 158 0.96 -17.54 7.88
C ASN A 158 0.81 -18.53 6.70
N PHE A 159 1.16 -18.15 5.47
CA PHE A 159 0.80 -18.95 4.28
C PHE A 159 1.86 -19.94 3.77
N LEU A 160 3.03 -20.06 4.41
CA LEU A 160 4.15 -20.78 3.80
C LEU A 160 4.65 -22.02 4.55
N VAL A 161 3.84 -22.65 5.39
CA VAL A 161 4.16 -24.06 5.72
C VAL A 161 3.83 -24.98 4.53
N ASP A 162 2.77 -24.71 3.74
CA ASP A 162 2.39 -25.53 2.55
C ASP A 162 1.71 -24.77 1.35
N GLY A 163 1.59 -23.44 1.36
CA GLY A 163 0.75 -22.69 0.39
C GLY A 163 1.44 -22.22 -0.89
N ASP A 164 0.66 -22.13 -1.97
CA ASP A 164 1.07 -21.54 -3.26
C ASP A 164 0.85 -20.01 -3.26
N PRO A 165 1.88 -19.17 -3.52
CA PRO A 165 1.74 -17.71 -3.54
C PRO A 165 0.63 -17.16 -4.43
N ALA A 166 0.22 -17.90 -5.45
CA ALA A 166 -0.90 -17.56 -6.33
C ALA A 166 -2.23 -17.32 -5.58
N VAL A 167 -2.40 -17.86 -4.36
CA VAL A 167 -3.58 -17.57 -3.53
C VAL A 167 -3.72 -16.07 -3.21
N LEU A 168 -2.60 -15.35 -3.15
CA LEU A 168 -2.54 -13.91 -2.86
C LEU A 168 -2.84 -13.05 -4.10
N GLU A 169 -3.13 -13.65 -5.25
CA GLU A 169 -3.65 -12.91 -6.40
C GLU A 169 -5.11 -12.50 -6.18
N SER A 170 -5.87 -13.27 -5.39
CA SER A 170 -7.31 -13.07 -5.18
C SER A 170 -7.64 -12.35 -3.88
N TYR A 171 -8.62 -11.46 -3.92
CA TYR A 171 -9.24 -10.84 -2.74
C TYR A 171 -10.02 -11.83 -1.85
N SER A 172 -10.28 -13.06 -2.31
CA SER A 172 -10.85 -14.13 -1.47
C SER A 172 -9.86 -14.72 -0.44
N SER A 173 -8.61 -14.25 -0.43
CA SER A 173 -7.55 -14.70 0.47
C SER A 173 -7.51 -13.98 1.82
N SER A 174 -8.51 -13.17 2.14
CA SER A 174 -8.53 -12.33 3.36
C SER A 174 -8.34 -13.14 4.65
N ASP A 175 -8.85 -14.36 4.71
CA ASP A 175 -8.71 -15.24 5.87
C ASP A 175 -7.27 -15.74 6.09
N VAL A 176 -6.43 -15.71 5.05
CA VAL A 176 -5.03 -16.19 5.08
C VAL A 176 -3.99 -15.07 4.99
N ASP A 177 -4.42 -13.83 4.75
CA ASP A 177 -3.57 -12.66 4.55
C ASP A 177 -4.05 -11.48 5.42
N GLN A 178 -3.94 -11.70 6.73
CA GLN A 178 -4.27 -10.68 7.74
C GLN A 178 -3.35 -9.48 7.60
N ASN A 179 -3.92 -8.27 7.64
CA ASN A 179 -3.23 -6.99 7.47
C ASN A 179 -2.38 -6.89 6.19
N TYR A 180 -2.63 -7.73 5.19
CA TYR A 180 -1.81 -7.86 3.98
C TYR A 180 -0.37 -8.32 4.22
N SER A 181 -0.05 -8.86 5.40
CA SER A 181 1.33 -9.26 5.76
C SER A 181 1.96 -10.19 4.74
N SER A 182 1.18 -11.11 4.19
CA SER A 182 1.63 -12.06 3.18
C SER A 182 1.85 -11.40 1.82
N SER A 183 0.97 -10.47 1.46
CA SER A 183 1.11 -9.65 0.27
C SER A 183 2.32 -8.71 0.33
N VAL A 184 2.56 -8.06 1.47
CA VAL A 184 3.76 -7.25 1.72
C VAL A 184 5.01 -8.11 1.58
N PHE A 185 5.01 -9.32 2.14
CA PHE A 185 6.14 -10.24 2.00
C PHE A 185 6.47 -10.53 0.53
N LEU A 186 5.48 -10.77 -0.34
CA LEU A 186 5.73 -10.97 -1.78
C LEU A 186 6.31 -9.73 -2.44
N VAL A 187 5.82 -8.53 -2.12
CA VAL A 187 6.39 -7.28 -2.63
C VAL A 187 7.85 -7.12 -2.21
N LEU A 188 8.16 -7.38 -0.95
CA LEU A 188 9.52 -7.26 -0.44
C LEU A 188 10.45 -8.34 -1.02
N ALA A 189 9.97 -9.58 -1.19
CA ALA A 189 10.72 -10.64 -1.85
C ALA A 189 11.01 -10.28 -3.32
N LEU A 190 10.04 -9.69 -4.03
CA LEU A 190 10.23 -9.19 -5.39
C LEU A 190 11.33 -8.10 -5.44
N VAL A 191 11.30 -7.15 -4.50
CA VAL A 191 12.37 -6.14 -4.35
C VAL A 191 13.73 -6.82 -4.14
N LYS A 192 13.82 -7.84 -3.29
CA LYS A 192 15.08 -8.57 -3.07
C LYS A 192 15.57 -9.32 -4.32
N GLU A 193 14.69 -9.91 -5.12
CA GLU A 193 15.08 -10.50 -6.42
C GLU A 193 15.64 -9.45 -7.38
N LEU A 194 15.06 -8.25 -7.44
CA LEU A 194 15.60 -7.15 -8.23
C LEU A 194 16.96 -6.67 -7.70
N MET A 195 17.14 -6.62 -6.38
CA MET A 195 18.46 -6.31 -5.81
C MET A 195 19.52 -7.35 -6.18
N LYS A 196 19.16 -8.65 -6.21
CA LYS A 196 20.06 -9.71 -6.71
C LYS A 196 20.38 -9.56 -8.19
N ALA A 197 19.46 -9.01 -8.98
CA ALA A 197 19.68 -8.64 -10.38
C ALA A 197 20.51 -7.35 -10.55
N GLY A 198 20.96 -6.72 -9.46
CA GLY A 198 21.90 -5.59 -9.47
C GLY A 198 21.27 -4.20 -9.31
N TYR A 199 19.95 -4.12 -9.06
CA TYR A 199 19.31 -2.84 -8.76
C TYR A 199 19.62 -2.38 -7.32
N SER A 200 19.67 -1.05 -7.10
CA SER A 200 19.64 -0.52 -5.74
C SER A 200 18.29 -0.84 -5.09
N GLU A 201 18.21 -0.84 -3.76
CA GLU A 201 16.94 -1.10 -3.07
C GLU A 201 15.86 -0.06 -3.47
N ALA A 202 16.25 1.22 -3.55
CA ALA A 202 15.36 2.28 -3.99
C ALA A 202 14.87 2.09 -5.44
N ASP A 203 15.76 1.74 -6.38
CA ASP A 203 15.38 1.46 -7.77
C ASP A 203 14.49 0.22 -7.89
N ALA A 204 14.74 -0.82 -7.07
CA ALA A 204 13.91 -2.01 -7.01
C ALA A 204 12.50 -1.66 -6.53
N PHE A 205 12.37 -0.87 -5.45
CA PHE A 205 11.07 -0.35 -5.01
C PHE A 205 10.39 0.50 -6.09
N LYS A 206 11.10 1.42 -6.73
CA LYS A 206 10.57 2.27 -7.82
C LYS A 206 10.01 1.43 -8.98
N ARG A 207 10.68 0.32 -9.31
CA ARG A 207 10.23 -0.60 -10.35
C ARG A 207 8.91 -1.28 -10.00
N VAL A 208 8.73 -1.68 -8.74
CA VAL A 208 7.53 -2.37 -8.26
C VAL A 208 6.38 -1.38 -8.02
N LEU A 209 6.62 -0.29 -7.28
CA LEU A 209 5.59 0.64 -6.83
C LEU A 209 5.18 1.68 -7.89
N THR A 210 6.05 1.99 -8.85
CA THR A 210 5.78 3.03 -9.85
C THR A 210 5.82 2.48 -11.27
N THR A 211 6.92 1.85 -11.66
CA THR A 211 7.13 1.51 -13.08
C THR A 211 6.17 0.41 -13.56
N PHE A 212 5.93 -0.62 -12.74
CA PHE A 212 4.99 -1.69 -13.10
C PHE A 212 3.54 -1.18 -13.24
N PRO A 213 2.96 -0.42 -12.28
CA PRO A 213 1.62 0.15 -12.45
C PRO A 213 1.47 1.05 -13.68
N THR A 214 2.49 1.84 -14.04
CA THR A 214 2.43 2.73 -15.22
C THR A 214 2.38 1.99 -16.56
N GLN A 215 2.70 0.69 -16.59
CA GLN A 215 2.52 -0.15 -17.79
C GLN A 215 1.07 -0.60 -17.99
N ASN A 216 0.17 -0.19 -17.09
CA ASN A 216 -1.27 -0.40 -17.19
C ASN A 216 -1.68 -1.89 -17.33
N PRO A 217 -1.13 -2.80 -16.50
CA PRO A 217 -1.49 -4.22 -16.54
C PRO A 217 -3.00 -4.43 -16.32
N THR A 218 -3.54 -5.51 -16.87
CA THR A 218 -4.90 -6.04 -16.68
C THR A 218 -4.83 -7.46 -16.13
N ASP A 219 -5.93 -7.96 -15.57
CA ASP A 219 -6.02 -9.36 -15.09
C ASP A 219 -5.69 -10.38 -16.19
N SER A 220 -5.87 -10.02 -17.46
CA SER A 220 -5.55 -10.87 -18.62
C SER A 220 -4.11 -10.81 -19.10
N ASN A 221 -3.32 -9.77 -18.77
CA ASN A 221 -1.97 -9.59 -19.34
C ASN A 221 -0.86 -9.37 -18.29
N TRP A 222 -1.20 -9.23 -17.01
CA TRP A 222 -0.26 -8.76 -16.01
C TRP A 222 0.97 -9.66 -15.85
N LYS A 223 0.83 -10.97 -16.04
CA LYS A 223 1.96 -11.92 -15.99
C LYS A 223 2.98 -11.64 -17.09
N SER A 224 2.52 -11.30 -18.30
CA SER A 224 3.39 -10.91 -19.41
C SER A 224 4.04 -9.54 -19.16
N VAL A 225 3.30 -8.58 -18.61
CA VAL A 225 3.84 -7.27 -18.22
C VAL A 225 4.89 -7.43 -17.11
N PHE A 226 4.61 -8.30 -16.13
CA PHE A 226 5.51 -8.64 -15.03
C PHE A 226 6.83 -9.20 -15.56
N GLU A 227 6.76 -10.21 -16.42
CA GLU A 227 7.94 -10.84 -17.00
C GLU A 227 8.76 -9.84 -17.84
N SER A 228 8.09 -9.03 -18.66
CA SER A 228 8.76 -7.98 -19.44
C SER A 228 9.46 -6.94 -18.57
N GLN A 229 8.89 -6.62 -17.41
CA GLN A 229 9.40 -5.57 -16.52
C GLN A 229 10.53 -6.05 -15.61
N PHE A 230 10.40 -7.27 -15.09
CA PHE A 230 11.29 -7.80 -14.04
C PHE A 230 12.30 -8.82 -14.58
N GLY A 231 12.10 -9.35 -15.79
CA GLY A 231 13.03 -10.25 -16.46
C GLY A 231 12.93 -11.72 -16.03
N PHE A 232 11.89 -12.09 -15.29
CA PHE A 232 11.55 -13.46 -14.91
C PHE A 232 10.04 -13.63 -14.81
N SER A 233 9.56 -14.86 -15.02
CA SER A 233 8.13 -15.13 -14.98
C SER A 233 7.59 -15.09 -13.54
N VAL A 234 6.27 -14.91 -13.42
CA VAL A 234 5.57 -15.00 -12.12
C VAL A 234 5.74 -16.39 -11.50
N ASP A 235 5.71 -17.43 -12.31
CA ASP A 235 5.85 -18.82 -11.85
C ASP A 235 7.27 -19.07 -11.31
N ASP A 236 8.30 -18.54 -11.96
CA ASP A 236 9.69 -18.59 -11.46
C ASP A 236 9.82 -17.84 -10.14
N PHE A 237 9.24 -16.64 -10.05
CA PHE A 237 9.23 -15.86 -8.82
C PHE A 237 8.57 -16.61 -7.65
N TYR A 238 7.36 -17.14 -7.87
CA TYR A 238 6.66 -17.93 -6.86
C TYR A 238 7.43 -19.19 -6.48
N ASN A 239 8.09 -19.85 -7.43
CA ASN A 239 8.93 -21.00 -7.14
C ASN A 239 10.13 -20.62 -6.26
N VAL A 240 10.80 -19.49 -6.53
CA VAL A 240 11.90 -18.99 -5.69
C VAL A 240 11.41 -18.69 -4.28
N VAL A 241 10.27 -17.99 -4.12
CA VAL A 241 9.68 -17.70 -2.79
C VAL A 241 9.38 -18.98 -2.01
N LYS A 242 8.88 -20.03 -2.70
CA LYS A 242 8.57 -21.32 -2.08
C LYS A 242 9.80 -22.12 -1.65
N THR A 243 10.88 -22.07 -2.43
CA THR A 243 11.97 -23.06 -2.32
C THR A 243 13.29 -22.49 -1.83
N SER A 244 13.54 -21.19 -2.00
CA SER A 244 14.84 -20.59 -1.67
C SER A 244 15.03 -20.41 -0.16
N SER A 245 16.23 -20.75 0.32
CA SER A 245 16.66 -20.45 1.69
C SER A 245 16.79 -18.95 1.97
N ASP A 246 16.74 -18.10 0.94
CA ASP A 246 16.74 -16.64 1.10
C ASP A 246 15.44 -16.10 1.69
N TYR A 247 14.33 -16.86 1.55
CA TYR A 247 13.01 -16.45 1.99
C TYR A 247 12.41 -17.39 3.03
N ARG A 248 12.89 -18.63 3.06
CA ARG A 248 12.40 -19.68 3.95
C ARG A 248 13.24 -19.75 5.23
N GLN A 249 12.60 -20.12 6.34
CA GLN A 249 13.30 -20.55 7.55
C GLN A 249 13.96 -21.90 7.30
N LEU A 250 15.05 -22.22 8.00
CA LEU A 250 15.72 -23.52 7.88
C LEU A 250 15.33 -24.43 9.07
N PRO A 251 14.93 -25.69 8.84
CA PRO A 251 14.72 -26.32 7.52
C PRO A 251 13.54 -25.68 6.78
N VAL A 252 13.56 -25.71 5.44
CA VAL A 252 12.60 -25.01 4.54
C VAL A 252 11.12 -25.25 4.89
N THR A 253 10.81 -26.28 5.66
CA THR A 253 9.49 -26.60 6.23
C THR A 253 9.03 -25.70 7.40
N ALA A 254 9.87 -24.78 7.88
CA ALA A 254 9.58 -23.94 9.06
C ALA A 254 8.85 -22.62 8.75
N GLY A 255 8.46 -22.38 7.49
CA GLY A 255 7.77 -21.16 7.06
C GLY A 255 8.71 -20.12 6.45
N VAL A 256 8.32 -18.85 6.45
CA VAL A 256 9.13 -17.73 5.94
C VAL A 256 9.88 -16.97 7.02
N ASP A 257 10.98 -16.35 6.63
CA ASP A 257 11.72 -15.41 7.46
C ASP A 257 11.51 -13.98 6.96
N VAL A 258 10.53 -13.30 7.56
CA VAL A 258 10.19 -11.90 7.25
C VAL A 258 11.37 -10.95 7.47
N ASN A 259 12.34 -11.30 8.32
CA ASN A 259 13.50 -10.46 8.58
C ASN A 259 14.45 -10.39 7.37
N LYS A 260 14.49 -11.44 6.54
CA LYS A 260 15.35 -11.50 5.35
C LYS A 260 14.90 -10.55 4.25
N VAL A 261 13.62 -10.17 4.23
CA VAL A 261 13.06 -9.28 3.21
C VAL A 261 12.91 -7.84 3.68
N ARG A 262 13.23 -7.52 4.94
CA ARG A 262 13.10 -6.17 5.48
C ARG A 262 13.89 -5.14 4.65
N PRO A 263 13.30 -3.97 4.37
CA PRO A 263 14.04 -2.87 3.76
C PRO A 263 15.13 -2.31 4.67
N ASN A 264 16.12 -1.64 4.09
CA ASN A 264 17.05 -0.86 4.86
C ASN A 264 16.33 0.32 5.56
N ARG A 265 16.67 0.58 6.82
CA ARG A 265 16.14 1.70 7.61
C ARG A 265 16.50 3.08 7.04
N SER A 266 17.51 3.17 6.18
CA SER A 266 17.85 4.40 5.46
C SER A 266 17.03 4.63 4.19
N LEU A 267 16.17 3.68 3.79
CA LEU A 267 15.28 3.85 2.65
C LEU A 267 14.26 4.94 2.97
N THR A 268 14.06 5.86 2.03
CA THR A 268 13.09 6.96 2.16
C THR A 268 12.13 6.93 1.00
N VAL A 269 10.93 7.45 1.20
CA VAL A 269 9.96 7.57 0.10
C VAL A 269 10.49 8.48 -1.01
N GLN A 270 11.25 9.55 -0.68
CA GLN A 270 11.91 10.38 -1.69
C GLN A 270 12.88 9.56 -2.57
N SER A 271 13.70 8.70 -1.96
CA SER A 271 14.62 7.87 -2.76
C SER A 271 13.91 6.92 -3.73
N ILE A 272 12.65 6.56 -3.46
CA ILE A 272 11.85 5.68 -4.32
C ILE A 272 11.19 6.46 -5.46
N PHE A 273 10.67 7.67 -5.19
CA PHE A 273 9.76 8.38 -6.10
C PHE A 273 10.38 9.60 -6.80
N ASP A 274 11.54 10.12 -6.35
CA ASP A 274 12.33 11.12 -7.07
C ASP A 274 13.05 10.51 -8.29
#